data_AF-A0A9Y2G4K6-F1
#
_entry.id   AF-A0A9Y2G4K6-F1
#
_cell.length_a   1.000
_cell.length_b   1.000
_cell.length_c   1.000
_cell.angle_alpha   90.00
_cell.angle_beta   90.00
_cell.angle_gamma   90.00
#
_symmetry.space_group_name_H-M   'P 1'
#
loop_
_entity.id
_entity.type
_entity.pdbx_description
1 polymer ?
#
loop_
_entity_poly.entity_id
_entity_poly.type
_entity_poly.pdbx_seq_one_letter_code
_entity_poly.pdbx_strand_id
1 'polypeptide(L)'
;MSLKTFCYPAHQIVAVYDEQLCTNGQPDLGVQYQGRLREWGAPASGYRPALFLPAKQRIVVITDKCFGREINARAWIADQIRLIAIARKRKEEASCA
;
A
#
# COMPACT_ATOMS: atom_id res chain seq x y z
N MET A 1 1.42 -8.53 20.65
CA MET A 1 0.92 -8.98 19.32
C MET A 1 2.08 -8.92 18.33
N SER A 2 2.23 -9.91 17.46
CA SER A 2 3.36 -9.97 16.50
C SER A 2 3.03 -9.23 15.21
N LEU A 3 3.97 -8.45 14.70
CA LEU A 3 3.87 -7.70 13.45
C LEU A 3 3.82 -8.67 12.27
N LYS A 4 2.76 -8.60 11.45
CA LYS A 4 2.62 -9.47 10.27
C LYS A 4 2.99 -8.72 8.99
N THR A 5 3.85 -9.31 8.16
CA THR A 5 4.17 -8.79 6.82
C THR A 5 3.35 -9.54 5.78
N PHE A 6 2.72 -8.79 4.87
CA PHE A 6 2.01 -9.30 3.70
C PHE A 6 2.68 -8.77 2.43
N CYS A 7 2.79 -9.62 1.42
CA CYS A 7 3.46 -9.30 0.17
C CYS A 7 2.47 -9.38 -0.98
N TYR A 8 2.40 -8.32 -1.78
CA TYR A 8 1.54 -8.27 -2.96
C TYR A 8 2.34 -7.77 -4.17
N PRO A 9 2.01 -8.24 -5.39
CA PRO A 9 2.44 -7.59 -6.60
C PRO A 9 1.62 -6.29 -6.83
N ALA A 10 2.18 -5.35 -7.58
CA ALA A 10 1.61 -4.03 -7.81
C ALA A 10 0.25 -4.08 -8.51
N HIS A 11 0.00 -5.08 -9.37
CA HIS A 11 -1.30 -5.23 -10.03
C HIS A 11 -2.42 -5.62 -9.04
N GLN A 12 -2.10 -6.08 -7.83
CA GLN A 12 -3.05 -6.39 -6.77
C GLN A 12 -3.25 -5.23 -5.77
N ILE A 13 -2.77 -4.03 -6.08
CA ILE A 13 -2.88 -2.87 -5.17
C ILE A 13 -4.33 -2.47 -4.84
N VAL A 14 -5.28 -2.80 -5.72
CA VAL A 14 -6.71 -2.62 -5.44
C VAL A 14 -7.17 -3.56 -4.33
N ALA A 15 -6.76 -4.84 -4.37
CA ALA A 15 -7.06 -5.80 -3.29
C ALA A 15 -6.37 -5.39 -1.98
N VAL A 16 -5.15 -4.84 -2.05
CA VAL A 16 -4.49 -4.25 -0.88
C VAL A 16 -5.36 -3.15 -0.26
N TYR A 17 -5.88 -2.22 -1.07
CA TYR A 17 -6.76 -1.16 -0.59
C TYR A 17 -8.02 -1.73 0.08
N ASP A 18 -8.74 -2.62 -0.60
CA ASP A 18 -10.03 -3.13 -0.14
C ASP A 18 -9.88 -4.04 1.10
N GLU A 19 -8.86 -4.91 1.16
CA GLU A 19 -8.71 -5.91 2.23
C GLU A 19 -7.87 -5.40 3.42
N GLN A 20 -6.85 -4.59 3.15
CA GLN A 20 -5.89 -4.19 4.17
C GLN A 20 -6.14 -2.78 4.68
N LEU A 21 -6.49 -1.81 3.82
CA LEU A 21 -6.72 -0.43 4.25
C LEU A 21 -8.15 -0.21 4.69
N CYS A 22 -9.14 -0.72 3.97
CA CYS A 22 -10.53 -0.56 4.38
C CYS A 22 -10.88 -1.46 5.56
N THR A 23 -11.62 -0.92 6.51
CA THR A 23 -12.28 -1.67 7.60
C THR A 23 -13.73 -1.18 7.66
N ASN A 24 -14.71 -2.07 7.47
CA ASN A 24 -16.13 -1.70 7.40
C ASN A 24 -16.42 -0.60 6.36
N GLY A 25 -15.73 -0.64 5.21
CA GLY A 25 -15.88 0.35 4.14
C GLY A 25 -15.20 1.70 4.41
N GLN A 26 -14.56 1.90 5.56
CA GLN A 26 -13.82 3.13 5.88
C GLN A 26 -12.31 2.90 5.75
N PRO A 27 -11.57 3.75 5.01
CA PRO A 27 -10.13 3.65 4.90
C PRO A 27 -9.45 3.99 6.24
N ASP A 28 -8.47 3.18 6.64
CA ASP A 28 -7.66 3.43 7.84
C ASP A 28 -6.82 4.71 7.68
N LEU A 29 -7.22 5.77 8.39
CA LEU A 29 -6.54 7.07 8.38
C LEU A 29 -5.18 7.06 9.10
N GLY A 30 -4.90 6.02 9.89
CA GLY A 30 -3.62 5.83 10.57
C GLY A 30 -2.53 5.20 9.69
N VAL A 31 -2.80 4.95 8.41
CA VAL A 31 -1.86 4.31 7.50
C VAL A 31 -0.59 5.14 7.32
N GLN A 32 0.55 4.47 7.42
CA GLN A 32 1.87 5.08 7.21
C GLN A 32 2.50 4.53 5.93
N TYR A 33 2.71 5.41 4.95
CA TYR A 33 3.41 5.09 3.71
C TYR A 33 4.91 5.08 3.94
N GLN A 34 5.58 4.00 3.54
CA GLN A 34 7.00 3.78 3.79
C GLN A 34 7.70 3.23 2.53
N GLY A 35 9.01 3.46 2.42
CA GLY A 35 9.86 2.71 1.49
C GLY A 35 10.67 1.68 2.29
N ARG A 36 10.38 0.39 2.11
CA ARG A 36 11.13 -0.68 2.79
C ARG A 36 12.35 -1.05 1.97
N LEU A 37 13.52 -1.08 2.60
CA LEU A 37 14.72 -1.60 1.95
C LEU A 37 14.47 -3.05 1.52
N ARG A 38 14.95 -3.42 0.33
CA ARG A 38 14.86 -4.81 -0.12
C ARG A 38 15.68 -5.72 0.82
N GLU A 39 15.00 -6.52 1.63
CA GLU A 39 15.66 -7.57 2.40
C GLU A 39 16.11 -8.70 1.47
N TRP A 40 17.30 -9.24 1.78
CA TRP A 40 18.01 -10.35 1.12
C TRP A 40 18.79 -10.04 -0.18
N GLY A 41 20.04 -9.60 0.01
CA GLY A 41 21.20 -10.07 -0.76
C GLY A 41 21.31 -9.75 -2.25
N ALA A 42 20.34 -9.07 -2.86
CA ALA A 42 20.41 -8.71 -4.28
C ALA A 42 21.21 -7.40 -4.49
N PRO A 43 22.13 -7.32 -5.47
CA PRO A 43 23.02 -6.16 -5.68
C PRO A 43 22.31 -4.86 -6.08
N ALA A 44 21.03 -4.93 -6.45
CA ALA A 44 20.22 -3.77 -6.78
C ALA A 44 19.65 -3.17 -5.47
N SER A 45 20.43 -2.31 -4.83
CA SER A 45 19.98 -1.45 -3.74
C SER A 45 18.74 -0.67 -4.16
N GLY A 46 17.63 -0.82 -3.44
CA GLY A 46 16.42 -0.06 -3.73
C GLY A 46 15.33 -0.27 -2.70
N TYR A 47 14.36 0.63 -2.74
CA TYR A 47 13.24 0.72 -1.82
C TYR A 47 11.99 0.16 -2.49
N ARG A 48 11.35 -0.79 -1.80
CA ARG A 48 10.04 -1.32 -2.14
C ARG A 48 8.96 -0.45 -1.51
N PRO A 49 7.88 -0.11 -2.23
CA PRO A 49 6.76 0.57 -1.63
C PRO A 49 6.11 -0.29 -0.55
N ALA A 50 5.78 0.32 0.58
CA ALA A 50 5.16 -0.36 1.71
C ALA A 50 4.14 0.51 2.44
N LEU A 51 3.21 -0.16 3.12
CA LEU A 51 2.20 0.45 3.98
C LEU A 51 2.31 -0.20 5.35
N PHE A 52 2.43 0.61 6.39
CA PHE A 52 2.26 0.15 7.75
C PHE A 52 0.88 0.57 8.25
N LEU A 53 0.14 -0.39 8.82
CA LEU A 53 -1.19 -0.24 9.38
C LEU A 53 -1.10 -0.43 10.89
N PRO A 54 -0.91 0.64 11.68
CA PRO A 54 -0.67 0.55 13.12
C PRO A 54 -1.82 -0.12 13.87
N ALA A 55 -3.07 0.21 13.50
CA ALA A 55 -4.27 -0.34 14.12
C ALA A 55 -4.38 -1.86 13.95
N LYS A 56 -3.84 -2.39 12.84
CA LYS A 56 -3.88 -3.83 12.52
C LYS A 56 -2.57 -4.56 12.89
N GLN A 57 -1.51 -3.83 13.25
CA GLN A 57 -0.15 -4.37 13.42
C GLN A 57 0.32 -5.14 12.17
N ARG A 58 0.14 -4.53 10.98
CA ARG A 58 0.48 -5.15 9.69
C ARG A 58 1.35 -4.25 8.84
N ILE A 59 2.26 -4.87 8.09
CA ILE A 59 3.00 -4.22 7.00
C ILE A 59 2.59 -4.88 5.70
N VAL A 60 2.24 -4.08 4.70
CA VAL A 60 2.03 -4.53 3.32
C VAL A 60 3.20 -4.07 2.49
N VAL A 61 3.82 -4.96 1.71
CA VAL A 61 4.96 -4.67 0.85
C VAL A 61 4.63 -5.00 -0.59
N ILE A 62 4.94 -4.08 -1.49
CA ILE A 62 4.82 -4.30 -2.94
C ILE A 62 6.13 -4.85 -3.48
N THR A 63 6.13 -6.10 -3.96
CA THR A 63 7.36 -6.86 -4.18
C THR A 63 7.98 -6.71 -5.57
N ASP A 64 7.16 -6.39 -6.58
CA ASP A 64 7.51 -6.27 -8.00
C ASP A 64 7.81 -4.82 -8.44
N LYS A 65 7.76 -3.86 -7.51
CA LYS A 65 8.20 -2.47 -7.71
C LYS A 65 9.40 -2.16 -6.84
N CYS A 66 10.37 -1.45 -7.42
CA CYS A 66 11.59 -1.05 -6.73
C CYS A 66 12.00 0.34 -7.21
N PHE A 67 12.46 1.18 -6.29
CA PHE A 67 12.86 2.56 -6.56
C PHE A 67 14.24 2.83 -5.99
N GLY A 68 15.05 3.65 -6.66
CA GLY A 68 16.38 4.02 -6.17
C GLY A 68 16.37 4.91 -4.92
N ARG A 69 15.24 5.54 -4.59
CA ARG A 69 15.07 6.41 -3.41
C ARG A 69 13.82 6.03 -2.63
N GLU A 70 13.90 6.09 -1.31
CA GLU A 70 12.80 5.78 -0.40
C GLU A 70 11.57 6.66 -0.68
N ILE A 71 11.79 7.95 -0.89
CA ILE A 71 10.74 8.92 -1.15
C ILE A 71 9.93 8.57 -2.41
N ASN A 72 10.58 8.00 -3.43
CA ASN A 72 9.89 7.60 -4.66
C ASN A 72 9.02 6.37 -4.43
N ALA A 73 9.50 5.39 -3.65
CA ALA A 73 8.71 4.23 -3.25
C ALA A 73 7.49 4.65 -2.43
N ARG A 74 7.68 5.54 -1.45
CA ARG A 74 6.61 6.11 -0.62
C ARG A 74 5.60 6.90 -1.45
N ALA A 75 6.07 7.78 -2.33
CA ALA A 75 5.22 8.60 -3.18
C ALA A 75 4.38 7.74 -4.14
N TRP A 76 4.99 6.72 -4.74
CA TRP A 76 4.30 5.81 -5.64
C TRP A 76 3.12 5.13 -4.95
N ILE A 77 3.31 4.54 -3.76
CA ILE A 77 2.22 3.84 -3.08
C ILE A 77 1.13 4.79 -2.58
N ALA A 78 1.50 5.99 -2.13
CA ALA A 78 0.53 7.01 -1.76
C ALA A 78 -0.35 7.43 -2.95
N ASP A 79 0.27 7.61 -4.12
CA ASP A 79 -0.45 7.96 -5.36
C ASP A 79 -1.40 6.83 -5.81
N GLN A 80 -0.95 5.58 -5.77
CA GLN A 80 -1.80 4.44 -6.11
C GLN A 80 -3.03 4.34 -5.19
N ILE A 81 -2.83 4.44 -3.88
CA ILE A 81 -3.92 4.43 -2.90
C ILE A 81 -4.89 5.60 -3.14
N ARG A 82 -4.37 6.80 -3.43
CA ARG A 82 -5.18 7.96 -3.79
C ARG A 82 -6.03 7.72 -5.04
N LEU A 83 -5.44 7.20 -6.11
CA LEU A 83 -6.15 6.90 -7.36
C LEU A 83 -7.28 5.89 -7.14
N ILE A 84 -7.02 4.84 -6.35
CA ILE A 84 -8.03 3.84 -6.00
C ILE A 84 -9.16 4.46 -5.19
N ALA A 85 -8.84 5.26 -4.17
CA ALA A 85 -9.85 5.92 -3.34
C ALA A 85 -10.77 6.84 -4.17
N ILE A 86 -10.19 7.61 -5.10
CA ILE A 86 -10.96 8.45 -6.04
C ILE A 86 -11.86 7.59 -6.94
N ALA A 87 -11.32 6.49 -7.50
CA ALA A 87 -12.09 5.59 -8.36
C ALA A 87 -13.26 4.94 -7.60
N ARG A 88 -13.04 4.53 -6.34
CA ARG A 88 -14.08 3.96 -5.47
C ARG A 88 -15.18 4.98 -5.18
N LYS A 89 -14.81 6.20 -4.78
CA LYS A 89 -15.76 7.29 -4.53
C LYS A 89 -16.63 7.60 -5.74
N ARG A 90 -16.04 7.68 -6.94
CA ARG A 90 -16.80 7.90 -8.19
C ARG A 90 -17.78 6.76 -8.50
N LYS A 91 -17.40 5.51 -8.20
CA LYS A 91 -18.26 4.35 -8.41
C LYS A 91 -19.46 4.38 -7.46
N GLU A 92 -19.25 4.76 -6.19
CA GLU A 92 -20.33 4.92 -5.21
C GLU A 92 -21.31 6.02 -5.62
N GLU A 93 -20.80 7.19 -6.03
CA GLU A 93 -21.62 8.31 -6.54
C GLU A 93 -22.45 7.90 -7.76
N ALA A 94 -21.86 7.14 -8.69
CA ALA A 94 -22.57 6.64 -9.87
C ALA A 94 -23.58 5.51 -9.56
N SER A 95 -23.42 4.78 -8.46
CA SER A 95 -24.36 3.73 -8.05
C SER A 95 -25.59 4.24 -7.28
N CYS A 96 -25.52 5.47 -6.77
CA CYS A 96 -26.63 6.15 -6.11
C CYS A 96 -27.42 7.09 -7.06
N ALA A 97 -26.99 7.21 -8.33
CA ALA A 97 -27.65 7.99 -9.38
C ALA A 97 -28.51 7.09 -10.28
#